data_AF-A0A2U3Z4H1-F1
#
_entry.id   AF-A0A2U3Z4H1-F1
#
_cell.length_a   1.000
_cell.length_b   1.000
_cell.length_c   1.000
_cell.angle_alpha   90.00
_cell.angle_beta   90.00
_cell.angle_gamma   90.00
#
_symmetry.space_group_name_H-M   'P 1'
#
loop_
_entity.id
_entity.type
_entity.pdbx_description
1 polymer ?
#
loop_
_entity_poly.entity_id
_entity_poly.type
_entity_poly.pdbx_seq_one_letter_code
_entity_poly.pdbx_strand_id
1 'polypeptide(L)'
;NTCYMNSILQVLSHLQKFRECFLNLDPSQTQQLFPKAPNGKAPLSGRPAGGSATELSARSDGAEACEREGLCFNGGASISRSLELIQNKEPSSKHISLCHELHTLFRVMWSGKWALVSPFAMLHSVWSLIPAFRGYDQQDAQEFLCELLHKVQQELESEGTTRRILIPFSQRKLTKQVLKVVNTIFHGQLLSQVTCVSCNYKSNTIEPFWDLSLEFPERYHCIEKGFVPLNQTECLLTEMLAKFTETEALEGRIYACDQCNSKRRKSNPKPLVLSEARKQLMIYRLPQVLRLHLKRFRWSGRNHREKIGVHVVFDQVLTMEPYCCRDMLSSLDKETFAYDLSAVVMHHGKGFGSGHYTAYCYNTEGGFWVHCNDSKLNVCSVEEVCKTQAYILFYTQRTVQGNARISETQLQAQVQSSNNDEGRPRSFP
;
A
#
# COMPACT_ATOMS: atom_id res chain seq x y z
N ASN A 1 -7.89 -14.97 7.51
CA ASN A 1 -8.49 -14.06 6.52
C ASN A 1 -7.91 -12.63 6.51
N THR A 2 -6.88 -12.30 7.29
CA THR A 2 -6.22 -10.98 7.26
C THR A 2 -5.08 -10.86 6.24
N CYS A 3 -4.87 -11.86 5.38
CA CYS A 3 -3.79 -11.89 4.39
C CYS A 3 -3.87 -10.76 3.35
N TYR A 4 -5.07 -10.22 3.05
CA TYR A 4 -5.22 -9.00 2.24
C TYR A 4 -4.49 -7.82 2.91
N MET A 5 -4.71 -7.61 4.21
CA MET A 5 -4.05 -6.59 5.01
C MET A 5 -2.55 -6.87 5.13
N ASN A 6 -2.16 -8.11 5.43
CA ASN A 6 -0.75 -8.48 5.60
C ASN A 6 0.06 -8.27 4.31
N SER A 7 -0.49 -8.64 3.14
CA SER A 7 0.21 -8.43 1.86
C SER A 7 0.39 -6.93 1.55
N ILE A 8 -0.63 -6.10 1.78
CA ILE A 8 -0.54 -4.65 1.62
C ILE A 8 0.44 -4.00 2.62
N LEU A 9 0.41 -4.39 3.89
CA LEU A 9 1.35 -3.88 4.90
C LEU A 9 2.80 -4.27 4.59
N GLN A 10 3.04 -5.46 4.03
CA GLN A 10 4.36 -5.88 3.57
C GLN A 10 4.83 -5.07 2.36
N VAL A 11 3.96 -4.74 1.40
CA VAL A 11 4.34 -3.85 0.29
C VAL A 11 4.66 -2.44 0.80
N LEU A 12 3.75 -1.83 1.57
CA LEU A 12 3.94 -0.47 2.08
C LEU A 12 5.20 -0.34 2.95
N SER A 13 5.58 -1.39 3.70
CA SER A 13 6.79 -1.39 4.51
C SER A 13 8.08 -1.55 3.70
N HIS A 14 8.04 -2.06 2.47
CA HIS A 14 9.21 -2.22 1.57
C HIS A 14 9.38 -1.05 0.59
N LEU A 15 8.34 -0.25 0.36
CA LEU A 15 8.44 0.99 -0.42
C LEU A 15 9.28 2.02 0.35
N GLN A 16 10.59 2.05 0.11
CA GLN A 16 11.60 2.84 0.85
C GLN A 16 11.13 4.26 1.24
N LYS A 17 10.71 5.08 0.27
CA LYS A 17 10.26 6.47 0.53
C LYS A 17 9.05 6.56 1.45
N PHE A 18 8.16 5.56 1.46
CA PHE A 18 7.01 5.47 2.35
C PHE A 18 7.44 4.97 3.74
N ARG A 19 8.24 3.89 3.78
CA ARG A 19 8.85 3.35 5.00
C ARG A 19 9.60 4.43 5.79
N GLU A 20 10.54 5.13 5.15
CA GLU A 20 11.33 6.22 5.75
C GLU A 20 10.46 7.37 6.23
N CYS A 21 9.41 7.73 5.49
CA CYS A 21 8.45 8.76 5.89
C CYS A 21 7.78 8.43 7.23
N PHE A 22 7.38 7.18 7.42
CA PHE A 22 6.77 6.70 8.67
C PHE A 22 7.77 6.39 9.78
N LEU A 23 8.99 5.92 9.46
CA LEU A 23 10.06 5.73 10.46
C LEU A 23 10.58 7.05 11.04
N ASN A 24 10.52 8.15 10.27
CA ASN A 24 10.93 9.49 10.72
C ASN A 24 9.80 10.29 11.40
N LEU A 25 8.56 9.78 11.45
CA LEU A 25 7.53 10.32 12.36
C LEU A 25 7.95 10.05 13.81
N ASP A 26 7.96 11.07 14.67
CA ASP A 26 8.06 10.91 16.13
C ASP A 26 6.71 11.23 16.80
N PRO A 27 5.74 10.28 16.82
CA PRO A 27 4.45 10.49 17.46
C PRO A 27 4.53 10.42 19.00
N SER A 28 5.69 10.11 19.58
CA SER A 28 5.90 10.02 21.04
C SER A 28 5.54 11.33 21.77
N GLN A 29 5.66 12.45 21.05
CA GLN A 29 5.38 13.79 21.56
C GLN A 29 3.91 14.23 21.35
N THR A 30 3.16 13.59 20.44
CA THR A 30 1.75 13.93 20.16
C THR A 30 0.82 13.55 21.31
N GLN A 31 1.17 12.50 22.08
CA GLN A 31 0.37 12.04 23.22
C GLN A 31 0.50 12.90 24.49
N GLN A 32 1.54 13.72 24.65
CA GLN A 32 1.80 14.45 25.91
C GLN A 32 0.90 15.68 26.15
N LEU A 33 -0.04 15.97 25.26
CA LEU A 33 -0.80 17.23 25.25
C LEU A 33 -2.30 17.11 25.61
N PHE A 34 -2.73 15.96 26.15
CA PHE A 34 -4.09 15.80 26.69
C PHE A 34 -4.13 16.07 28.21
N PRO A 35 -5.15 16.80 28.73
CA PRO A 35 -5.15 17.20 30.13
C PRO A 35 -5.24 16.03 31.10
N LYS A 36 -4.40 16.05 32.16
CA LYS A 36 -4.69 15.30 33.39
C LYS A 36 -5.93 15.89 34.04
N ALA A 37 -6.84 15.04 34.53
CA ALA A 37 -8.04 15.49 35.23
C ALA A 37 -7.66 16.26 36.52
N PRO A 38 -8.45 17.28 36.93
CA PRO A 38 -8.05 18.22 37.98
C PRO A 38 -8.27 17.67 39.40
N ASN A 39 -7.47 16.69 39.81
CA ASN A 39 -7.31 16.40 41.25
C ASN A 39 -6.44 17.49 41.89
N GLY A 40 -7.11 18.44 42.56
CA GLY A 40 -6.48 19.62 43.13
C GLY A 40 -5.91 19.44 44.55
N LYS A 41 -5.36 20.56 45.06
CA LYS A 41 -4.79 20.77 46.39
C LYS A 41 -3.41 20.13 46.63
N ALA A 42 -2.38 20.97 46.54
CA ALA A 42 -1.02 20.68 47.00
C ALA A 42 -0.85 20.98 48.51
N PRO A 43 0.16 20.39 49.17
CA PRO A 43 0.66 20.86 50.46
C PRO A 43 1.90 21.74 50.30
N LEU A 44 1.90 22.92 50.94
CA LEU A 44 3.12 23.67 51.28
C LEU A 44 3.57 23.30 52.70
N SER A 45 4.85 23.47 52.99
CA SER A 45 5.48 23.03 54.25
C SER A 45 5.13 23.90 55.46
N GLY A 46 4.78 23.27 56.58
CA GLY A 46 4.64 23.94 57.89
C GLY A 46 4.57 22.94 59.06
N ARG A 47 5.38 23.17 60.09
CA ARG A 47 5.48 22.43 61.37
C ARG A 47 5.72 23.49 62.48
N PRO A 48 5.59 23.22 63.80
CA PRO A 48 4.93 22.12 64.52
C PRO A 48 3.92 22.60 65.62
N ALA A 49 3.16 21.69 66.26
CA ALA A 49 2.79 21.76 67.71
C ALA A 49 1.86 20.60 68.17
N GLY A 50 2.04 20.13 69.42
CA GLY A 50 0.95 19.77 70.36
C GLY A 50 0.34 18.34 70.36
N GLY A 51 0.42 17.66 71.53
CA GLY A 51 -0.37 16.47 71.94
C GLY A 51 0.12 15.11 71.41
N SER A 52 0.25 14.00 72.15
CA SER A 52 -0.47 13.39 73.31
C SER A 52 -1.84 12.78 72.94
N ALA A 53 -2.16 11.50 73.21
CA ALA A 53 -1.40 10.38 73.81
C ALA A 53 -2.12 9.02 73.53
N THR A 54 -1.59 7.89 74.04
CA THR A 54 -2.32 6.63 74.43
C THR A 54 -3.08 5.81 73.35
N GLU A 55 -3.24 4.47 73.40
CA GLU A 55 -2.50 3.38 74.09
C GLU A 55 -2.88 1.97 73.52
N LEU A 56 -2.02 0.98 73.78
CA LEU A 56 -2.22 -0.47 74.05
C LEU A 56 -3.32 -1.36 73.41
N SER A 57 -2.90 -2.63 73.19
CA SER A 57 -3.68 -3.90 73.11
C SER A 57 -4.67 -4.09 71.94
N ALA A 58 -4.68 -5.16 71.15
CA ALA A 58 -4.36 -6.60 71.27
C ALA A 58 -5.48 -7.49 71.84
N ARG A 59 -6.00 -8.39 70.99
CA ARG A 59 -6.35 -9.80 71.32
C ARG A 59 -6.56 -10.65 70.05
N SER A 60 -6.70 -11.95 70.25
CA SER A 60 -6.65 -13.02 69.25
C SER A 60 -8.02 -13.44 68.72
N ASP A 61 -8.01 -14.54 67.95
CA ASP A 61 -9.13 -15.37 67.48
C ASP A 61 -9.69 -14.93 66.09
N GLY A 62 -9.98 -15.82 65.14
CA GLY A 62 -9.77 -17.28 65.09
C GLY A 62 -10.42 -17.90 63.84
N ALA A 63 -10.00 -19.11 63.47
CA ALA A 63 -10.52 -19.97 62.39
C ALA A 63 -10.31 -19.56 60.90
N GLU A 64 -9.60 -20.45 60.19
CA GLU A 64 -9.90 -21.02 58.86
C GLU A 64 -10.25 -20.14 57.64
N ALA A 65 -9.29 -20.03 56.72
CA ALA A 65 -9.54 -20.21 55.28
C ALA A 65 -8.31 -20.88 54.63
N CYS A 66 -8.53 -21.69 53.59
CA CYS A 66 -7.47 -22.47 52.93
C CYS A 66 -6.89 -21.74 51.72
N GLU A 67 -5.57 -21.54 51.70
CA GLU A 67 -4.79 -21.44 50.46
C GLU A 67 -3.38 -22.01 50.71
N ARG A 68 -2.86 -22.81 49.78
CA ARG A 68 -1.54 -23.46 49.91
C ARG A 68 -0.78 -23.43 48.59
N GLU A 69 0.13 -22.47 48.47
CA GLU A 69 1.16 -22.52 47.42
C GLU A 69 2.03 -23.79 47.58
N GLY A 70 2.43 -24.38 46.45
CA GLY A 70 2.95 -25.75 46.42
C GLY A 70 3.86 -26.04 45.23
N LEU A 71 4.75 -25.09 44.91
CA LEU A 71 5.96 -25.20 44.06
C LEU A 71 6.19 -26.55 43.36
N CYS A 72 5.97 -26.60 42.04
CA CYS A 72 6.42 -27.72 41.20
C CYS A 72 7.61 -27.29 40.33
N PHE A 73 8.78 -27.84 40.60
CA PHE A 73 10.01 -27.60 39.84
C PHE A 73 10.53 -28.91 39.24
N ASN A 74 10.49 -29.04 37.91
CA ASN A 74 11.51 -29.71 37.09
C ASN A 74 11.13 -29.62 35.59
N GLY A 75 11.50 -28.51 34.94
CA GLY A 75 11.35 -28.31 33.50
C GLY A 75 12.68 -28.43 32.76
N GLY A 76 13.04 -29.62 32.31
CA GLY A 76 14.20 -29.83 31.44
C GLY A 76 13.82 -29.72 29.96
N ALA A 77 13.83 -28.51 29.39
CA ALA A 77 13.53 -28.30 27.97
C ALA A 77 14.34 -27.13 27.35
N SER A 78 14.66 -27.28 26.07
CA SER A 78 15.52 -26.40 25.26
C SER A 78 15.21 -24.89 25.35
N ILE A 79 16.26 -24.06 25.39
CA ILE A 79 16.17 -22.60 25.24
C ILE A 79 15.93 -22.26 23.76
N SER A 80 14.68 -22.31 23.33
CA SER A 80 14.24 -21.61 22.11
C SER A 80 13.83 -20.19 22.49
N ARG A 81 14.53 -19.17 21.99
CA ARG A 81 14.10 -17.77 22.12
C ARG A 81 12.97 -17.51 21.13
N SER A 82 11.75 -17.30 21.61
CA SER A 82 10.64 -16.87 20.76
C SER A 82 10.93 -15.50 20.12
N LEU A 83 11.28 -15.51 18.84
CA LEU A 83 11.49 -14.30 18.02
C LEU A 83 10.18 -13.76 17.44
N GLU A 84 9.08 -13.94 18.17
CA GLU A 84 7.72 -13.56 17.77
C GLU A 84 7.21 -12.44 18.69
N LEU A 85 6.73 -11.33 18.12
CA LEU A 85 6.04 -10.29 18.86
C LEU A 85 4.54 -10.30 18.54
N ILE A 86 3.73 -10.66 19.52
CA ILE A 86 2.28 -10.41 19.50
C ILE A 86 2.06 -9.01 20.10
N GLN A 87 1.53 -8.07 19.32
CA GLN A 87 1.10 -6.78 19.86
C GLN A 87 -0.04 -6.97 20.86
N ASN A 88 -0.02 -6.22 21.96
CA ASN A 88 -1.00 -6.36 23.05
C ASN A 88 -2.45 -6.12 22.57
N LYS A 89 -3.39 -6.84 23.20
CA LYS A 89 -4.81 -6.84 22.82
C LYS A 89 -5.53 -5.52 23.11
N GLU A 90 -5.02 -4.74 24.05
CA GLU A 90 -5.60 -3.47 24.52
C GLU A 90 -4.78 -2.28 24.00
N PRO A 91 -5.40 -1.30 23.30
CA PRO A 91 -4.71 -0.07 22.92
C PRO A 91 -4.48 0.81 24.16
N SER A 92 -3.21 1.07 24.50
CA SER A 92 -2.84 1.83 25.71
C SER A 92 -3.14 3.33 25.66
N SER A 93 -3.82 3.81 24.61
CA SER A 93 -4.21 5.21 24.45
C SER A 93 -5.67 5.35 24.01
N LYS A 94 -6.33 6.42 24.45
CA LYS A 94 -7.73 6.75 24.11
C LYS A 94 -7.91 7.32 22.71
N HIS A 95 -6.87 7.31 21.87
CA HIS A 95 -6.89 7.94 20.54
C HIS A 95 -6.29 6.99 19.50
N ILE A 96 -7.15 6.29 18.77
CA ILE A 96 -6.79 5.43 17.65
C ILE A 96 -6.26 6.31 16.49
N SER A 97 -5.18 5.91 15.84
CA SER A 97 -4.62 6.57 14.64
C SER A 97 -3.84 5.56 13.81
N LEU A 98 -4.23 5.41 12.54
CA LEU A 98 -3.52 4.58 11.56
C LEU A 98 -2.09 5.08 11.33
N CYS A 99 -1.86 6.39 11.41
CA CYS A 99 -0.52 6.97 11.27
C CYS A 99 0.42 6.54 12.42
N HIS A 100 -0.08 6.46 13.65
CA HIS A 100 0.69 5.97 14.79
C HIS A 100 0.99 4.47 14.67
N GLU A 101 -0.01 3.66 14.34
CA GLU A 101 0.16 2.21 14.22
C GLU A 101 1.07 1.82 13.05
N LEU A 102 1.00 2.50 11.90
CA LEU A 102 1.93 2.28 10.79
C LEU A 102 3.39 2.57 11.18
N HIS A 103 3.67 3.72 11.82
CA HIS A 103 5.00 4.04 12.35
C HIS A 103 5.48 2.95 13.35
N THR A 104 4.61 2.56 14.29
CA THR A 104 4.97 1.62 15.35
C THR A 104 5.21 0.22 14.79
N LEU A 105 4.36 -0.24 13.87
CA LEU A 105 4.52 -1.52 13.17
C LEU A 105 5.79 -1.54 12.32
N PHE A 106 6.05 -0.51 11.50
CA PHE A 106 7.25 -0.43 10.68
C PHE A 106 8.52 -0.40 11.52
N ARG A 107 8.52 0.31 12.66
CA ARG A 107 9.66 0.29 13.60
C ARG A 107 9.90 -1.08 14.23
N VAL A 108 8.87 -1.88 14.46
CA VAL A 108 9.04 -3.26 14.94
C VAL A 108 9.56 -4.15 13.81
N MET A 109 8.94 -4.12 12.63
CA MET A 109 9.34 -4.93 11.47
C MET A 109 10.80 -4.68 11.06
N TRP A 110 11.19 -3.41 10.91
CA TRP A 110 12.54 -3.01 10.50
C TRP A 110 13.52 -2.85 11.68
N SER A 111 13.18 -3.37 12.87
CA SER A 111 14.12 -3.37 14.02
C SER A 111 15.21 -4.45 13.95
N GLY A 112 15.03 -5.47 13.10
CA GLY A 112 15.88 -6.67 13.06
C GLY A 112 15.77 -7.58 14.30
N LYS A 113 14.89 -7.28 15.26
CA LYS A 113 14.78 -8.02 16.54
C LYS A 113 13.79 -9.18 16.53
N TRP A 114 12.91 -9.24 15.53
CA TRP A 114 11.77 -10.15 15.47
C TRP A 114 11.71 -10.82 14.10
N ALA A 115 11.49 -12.13 14.08
CA ALA A 115 11.24 -12.89 12.86
C ALA A 115 9.76 -12.85 12.46
N LEU A 116 8.86 -12.72 13.44
CA LEU A 116 7.41 -12.62 13.24
C LEU A 116 6.82 -11.49 14.08
N VAL A 117 5.88 -10.75 13.50
CA VAL A 117 5.12 -9.68 14.17
C VAL A 117 3.64 -9.86 13.87
N SER A 118 2.80 -9.94 14.90
CA SER A 118 1.34 -9.95 14.74
C SER A 118 0.81 -8.51 14.84
N PRO A 119 0.27 -7.91 13.77
CA PRO A 119 -0.14 -6.50 13.70
C PRO A 119 -1.52 -6.25 14.35
N PHE A 120 -1.70 -6.72 15.59
CA PHE A 120 -3.01 -6.74 16.26
C PHE A 120 -3.56 -5.32 16.51
N ALA A 121 -2.72 -4.38 16.93
CA ALA A 121 -3.14 -3.00 17.19
C ALA A 121 -3.51 -2.26 15.89
N MET A 122 -2.79 -2.54 14.80
CA MET A 122 -3.14 -2.06 13.45
C MET A 122 -4.48 -2.64 12.97
N LEU A 123 -4.72 -3.94 13.13
CA LEU A 123 -6.00 -4.58 12.75
C LEU A 123 -7.20 -3.96 13.48
N HIS A 124 -7.08 -3.78 14.80
CA HIS A 124 -8.14 -3.13 15.60
C HIS A 124 -8.34 -1.66 15.23
N SER A 125 -7.28 -0.95 14.85
CA SER A 125 -7.35 0.43 14.37
C SER A 125 -8.07 0.54 13.03
N VAL A 126 -7.75 -0.35 12.08
CA VAL A 126 -8.45 -0.50 10.79
C VAL A 126 -9.94 -0.76 11.03
N TRP A 127 -10.30 -1.73 11.87
CA TRP A 127 -11.70 -2.06 12.17
C TRP A 127 -12.49 -0.92 12.84
N SER A 128 -11.82 -0.04 13.59
CA SER A 128 -12.46 1.09 14.25
C SER A 128 -12.59 2.34 13.38
N LEU A 129 -11.70 2.52 12.39
CA LEU A 129 -11.65 3.72 11.54
C LEU A 129 -12.14 3.47 10.10
N ILE A 130 -12.20 2.20 9.68
CA ILE A 130 -12.67 1.76 8.36
C ILE A 130 -13.66 0.59 8.53
N PRO A 131 -14.93 0.87 8.92
CA PRO A 131 -15.89 -0.17 9.30
C PRO A 131 -16.20 -1.23 8.23
N ALA A 132 -15.95 -0.94 6.94
CA ALA A 132 -16.12 -1.89 5.84
C ALA A 132 -15.25 -3.16 6.00
N PHE A 133 -14.07 -3.04 6.60
CA PHE A 133 -13.14 -4.16 6.83
C PHE A 133 -13.33 -4.84 8.19
N ARG A 134 -14.34 -4.44 8.97
CA ARG A 134 -14.56 -4.91 10.34
C ARG A 134 -14.97 -6.39 10.38
N GLY A 135 -14.11 -7.23 10.93
CA GLY A 135 -14.35 -8.66 11.12
C GLY A 135 -13.34 -9.52 10.37
N TYR A 136 -13.68 -10.80 10.21
CA TYR A 136 -12.80 -11.83 9.65
C TYR A 136 -13.26 -12.34 8.27
N ASP A 137 -14.11 -11.60 7.57
CA ASP A 137 -14.45 -11.91 6.18
C ASP A 137 -13.25 -11.73 5.25
N GLN A 138 -13.33 -12.31 4.05
CA GLN A 138 -12.35 -12.03 3.00
C GLN A 138 -12.69 -10.73 2.29
N GLN A 139 -11.67 -9.91 2.06
CA GLN A 139 -11.78 -8.53 1.59
C GLN A 139 -10.80 -8.31 0.41
N ASP A 140 -11.08 -7.29 -0.40
CA ASP A 140 -10.22 -6.97 -1.54
C ASP A 140 -8.96 -6.18 -1.11
N ALA A 141 -7.80 -6.59 -1.62
CA ALA A 141 -6.53 -5.95 -1.30
C ALA A 141 -6.36 -4.57 -1.95
N GLN A 142 -6.98 -4.30 -3.11
CA GLN A 142 -6.96 -2.98 -3.74
C GLN A 142 -7.90 -2.01 -3.01
N GLU A 143 -9.10 -2.47 -2.63
CA GLU A 143 -10.05 -1.67 -1.86
C GLU A 143 -9.46 -1.30 -0.49
N PHE A 144 -8.86 -2.27 0.22
CA PHE A 144 -8.18 -2.03 1.49
C PHE A 144 -7.03 -1.02 1.37
N LEU A 145 -6.19 -1.15 0.34
CA LEU A 145 -5.08 -0.22 0.10
C LEU A 145 -5.57 1.21 -0.17
N CYS A 146 -6.64 1.36 -0.95
CA CYS A 146 -7.24 2.67 -1.25
C CYS A 146 -7.83 3.33 0.00
N GLU A 147 -8.65 2.62 0.76
CA GLU A 147 -9.22 3.15 2.00
C GLU A 147 -8.15 3.42 3.07
N LEU A 148 -7.16 2.54 3.23
CA LEU A 148 -6.05 2.77 4.16
C LEU A 148 -5.29 4.06 3.83
N LEU A 149 -4.89 4.26 2.56
CA LEU A 149 -4.17 5.46 2.15
C LEU A 149 -5.04 6.72 2.24
N HIS A 150 -6.32 6.63 1.89
CA HIS A 150 -7.27 7.74 2.02
C HIS A 150 -7.43 8.16 3.49
N LYS A 151 -7.56 7.21 4.42
CA LYS A 151 -7.71 7.48 5.86
C LYS A 151 -6.43 8.01 6.49
N VAL A 152 -5.26 7.50 6.07
CA VAL A 152 -3.95 8.06 6.46
C VAL A 152 -3.82 9.51 6.01
N GLN A 153 -4.19 9.86 4.77
CA GLN A 153 -4.22 11.26 4.33
C GLN A 153 -5.22 12.09 5.14
N GLN A 154 -6.43 11.58 5.38
CA GLN A 154 -7.47 12.26 6.16
C GLN A 154 -7.02 12.57 7.59
N GLU A 155 -6.32 11.65 8.27
CA GLU A 155 -5.70 11.90 9.57
C GLU A 155 -4.69 13.05 9.49
N LEU A 156 -3.71 12.96 8.59
CA LEU A 156 -2.62 13.94 8.43
C LEU A 156 -3.13 15.36 8.09
N GLU A 157 -4.17 15.48 7.26
CA GLU A 157 -4.82 16.75 6.93
C GLU A 157 -5.60 17.33 8.11
N SER A 158 -6.28 16.47 8.88
CA SER A 158 -7.04 16.87 10.06
C SER A 158 -6.13 17.37 11.19
N GLU A 159 -4.97 16.74 11.42
CA GLU A 159 -3.99 17.19 12.43
C GLU A 159 -3.40 18.56 12.07
N GLY A 160 -3.09 18.78 10.78
CA GLY A 160 -2.61 20.06 10.28
C GLY A 160 -3.63 21.21 10.35
N THR A 161 -4.92 20.89 10.53
CA THR A 161 -6.02 21.86 10.48
C THR A 161 -6.65 22.10 11.85
N THR A 162 -7.01 21.04 12.57
CA THR A 162 -7.77 21.12 13.83
C THR A 162 -6.88 21.37 15.05
N ARG A 163 -5.60 20.93 15.02
CA ARG A 163 -4.68 21.00 16.18
C ARG A 163 -3.67 22.16 16.12
N ARG A 164 -3.99 23.23 15.38
CA ARG A 164 -3.14 24.42 15.15
C ARG A 164 -2.71 25.20 16.40
N ILE A 165 -3.24 24.90 17.59
CA ILE A 165 -2.95 25.64 18.81
C ILE A 165 -1.96 24.87 19.73
N LEU A 166 -2.14 23.56 19.96
CA LEU A 166 -1.34 22.82 20.95
C LEU A 166 -0.03 22.18 20.43
N ILE A 167 0.06 21.78 19.15
CA ILE A 167 1.19 20.96 18.67
C ILE A 167 2.50 21.79 18.57
N PRO A 168 3.68 21.28 18.99
CA PRO A 168 4.99 21.92 18.78
C PRO A 168 5.35 22.18 17.30
N PHE A 169 6.13 23.23 17.04
CA PHE A 169 6.41 23.70 15.67
C PHE A 169 7.21 22.68 14.82
N SER A 170 8.05 21.86 15.46
CA SER A 170 8.79 20.75 14.84
C SER A 170 7.86 19.68 14.25
N GLN A 171 6.93 19.16 15.06
CA GLN A 171 5.93 18.18 14.65
C GLN A 171 5.06 18.72 13.51
N ARG A 172 4.62 19.99 13.56
CA ARG A 172 3.85 20.61 12.45
C ARG A 172 4.60 20.60 11.11
N LYS A 173 5.93 20.74 11.12
CA LYS A 173 6.77 20.64 9.92
C LYS A 173 6.82 19.19 9.42
N LEU A 174 6.96 18.23 10.35
CA LEU A 174 7.04 16.81 10.09
C LEU A 174 5.73 16.23 9.54
N THR A 175 4.58 16.47 10.18
CA THR A 175 3.25 16.04 9.67
C THR A 175 2.96 16.63 8.28
N LYS A 176 3.34 17.89 8.02
CA LYS A 176 3.23 18.49 6.68
C LYS A 176 4.18 17.88 5.65
N GLN A 177 5.40 17.50 6.06
CA GLN A 177 6.34 16.78 5.20
C GLN A 177 5.81 15.38 4.85
N VAL A 178 5.25 14.67 5.84
CA VAL A 178 4.66 13.35 5.68
C VAL A 178 3.42 13.39 4.78
N LEU A 179 2.52 14.35 5.01
CA LEU A 179 1.38 14.62 4.13
C LEU A 179 1.84 14.93 2.69
N LYS A 180 2.85 15.81 2.52
CA LYS A 180 3.41 16.09 1.20
C LYS A 180 3.99 14.84 0.54
N VAL A 181 4.63 13.95 1.30
CA VAL A 181 5.21 12.70 0.78
C VAL A 181 4.10 11.71 0.39
N VAL A 182 3.09 11.47 1.22
CA VAL A 182 1.91 10.64 0.84
C VAL A 182 1.24 11.20 -0.42
N ASN A 183 1.03 12.51 -0.47
CA ASN A 183 0.42 13.22 -1.59
C ASN A 183 1.35 13.41 -2.81
N THR A 184 2.56 12.84 -2.81
CA THR A 184 3.49 12.85 -3.97
C THR A 184 4.16 11.50 -4.27
N ILE A 185 4.00 10.47 -3.42
CA ILE A 185 4.43 9.10 -3.73
C ILE A 185 3.44 8.47 -4.73
N PHE A 186 2.17 8.34 -4.36
CA PHE A 186 1.18 7.57 -5.14
C PHE A 186 0.31 8.42 -6.08
N HIS A 187 0.31 9.75 -5.92
CA HIS A 187 -0.53 10.65 -6.70
C HIS A 187 0.03 10.92 -8.09
N GLY A 188 -0.67 10.44 -9.12
CA GLY A 188 -0.51 10.86 -10.51
C GLY A 188 -1.66 11.77 -10.96
N GLN A 189 -1.64 12.18 -12.23
CA GLN A 189 -2.75 12.89 -12.88
C GLN A 189 -3.00 12.32 -14.27
N LEU A 190 -4.28 12.14 -14.63
CA LEU A 190 -4.75 11.81 -15.97
C LEU A 190 -5.17 13.08 -16.71
N LEU A 191 -4.96 13.08 -18.03
CA LEU A 191 -5.60 13.98 -18.98
C LEU A 191 -6.78 13.24 -19.62
N SER A 192 -8.00 13.65 -19.26
CA SER A 192 -9.24 13.22 -19.89
C SER A 192 -9.55 14.16 -21.06
N GLN A 193 -9.37 13.68 -22.28
CA GLN A 193 -9.57 14.46 -23.51
C GLN A 193 -10.84 14.01 -24.23
N VAL A 194 -11.82 14.93 -24.37
CA VAL A 194 -13.06 14.70 -25.14
C VAL A 194 -13.01 15.52 -26.42
N THR A 195 -12.98 14.82 -27.56
CA THR A 195 -12.96 15.43 -28.90
C THR A 195 -14.35 15.34 -29.54
N CYS A 196 -14.97 16.49 -29.82
CA CYS A 196 -16.26 16.57 -30.50
C CYS A 196 -16.15 16.13 -31.97
N VAL A 197 -16.91 15.13 -32.41
CA VAL A 197 -16.88 14.67 -33.81
C VAL A 197 -17.41 15.75 -34.78
N SER A 198 -18.35 16.58 -34.33
CA SER A 198 -19.00 17.59 -35.19
C SER A 198 -18.16 18.84 -35.47
N CYS A 199 -17.07 19.09 -34.72
CA CYS A 199 -16.25 20.30 -34.91
C CYS A 199 -14.76 20.12 -34.58
N ASN A 200 -14.32 18.92 -34.18
CA ASN A 200 -12.96 18.58 -33.74
C ASN A 200 -12.42 19.40 -32.56
N TYR A 201 -13.26 20.18 -31.85
CA TYR A 201 -12.87 20.84 -30.61
C TYR A 201 -12.54 19.80 -29.55
N LYS A 202 -11.38 20.00 -28.89
CA LYS A 202 -10.88 19.18 -27.79
C LYS A 202 -11.14 19.89 -26.46
N SER A 203 -11.95 19.28 -25.61
CA SER A 203 -12.03 19.64 -24.20
C SER A 203 -11.09 18.76 -23.39
N ASN A 204 -10.35 19.35 -22.45
CA ASN A 204 -9.35 18.70 -21.63
C ASN A 204 -9.70 18.90 -20.14
N THR A 205 -9.76 17.81 -19.38
CA THR A 205 -9.89 17.83 -17.91
C THR A 205 -8.71 17.09 -17.30
N ILE A 206 -8.15 17.61 -16.20
CA ILE A 206 -7.04 16.98 -15.48
C ILE A 206 -7.57 16.41 -14.16
N GLU A 207 -7.44 15.10 -13.96
CA GLU A 207 -8.03 14.34 -12.86
C GLU A 207 -6.94 13.61 -12.07
N PRO A 208 -6.90 13.68 -10.73
CA PRO A 208 -5.89 12.97 -9.93
C PRO A 208 -6.18 11.47 -9.88
N PHE A 209 -5.13 10.63 -9.81
CA PHE A 209 -5.26 9.19 -9.62
C PHE A 209 -4.28 8.63 -8.59
N TRP A 210 -4.65 7.50 -7.98
CA TRP A 210 -3.87 6.75 -6.99
C TRP A 210 -3.39 5.37 -7.48
N ASP A 211 -4.15 4.76 -8.39
CA ASP A 211 -3.78 3.59 -9.16
C ASP A 211 -4.38 3.67 -10.57
N LEU A 212 -3.82 2.90 -11.49
CA LEU A 212 -4.46 2.60 -12.77
C LEU A 212 -5.09 1.21 -12.65
N SER A 213 -6.41 1.17 -12.53
CA SER A 213 -7.19 -0.07 -12.51
C SER A 213 -7.45 -0.55 -13.94
N LEU A 214 -6.45 -1.27 -14.49
CA LEU A 214 -6.37 -1.72 -15.87
C LEU A 214 -7.37 -2.84 -16.18
N GLU A 215 -7.98 -2.76 -17.37
CA GLU A 215 -8.92 -3.76 -17.86
C GLU A 215 -8.25 -4.75 -18.80
N PHE A 216 -8.74 -5.99 -18.78
CA PHE A 216 -8.34 -6.98 -19.76
C PHE A 216 -8.93 -6.64 -21.15
N PRO A 217 -8.17 -6.86 -22.24
CA PRO A 217 -8.72 -6.92 -23.58
C PRO A 217 -9.78 -8.03 -23.70
N GLU A 218 -10.83 -7.80 -24.48
CA GLU A 218 -12.07 -8.61 -24.42
C GLU A 218 -11.88 -10.09 -24.78
N ARG A 219 -10.89 -10.43 -25.63
CA ARG A 219 -10.53 -11.82 -25.95
C ARG A 219 -10.12 -12.66 -24.73
N TYR A 220 -9.71 -12.01 -23.63
CA TYR A 220 -9.37 -12.67 -22.37
C TYR A 220 -10.55 -12.80 -21.40
N HIS A 221 -11.72 -12.24 -21.72
CA HIS A 221 -12.94 -12.41 -20.93
C HIS A 221 -13.60 -13.77 -21.20
N CYS A 222 -13.59 -14.23 -22.45
CA CYS A 222 -14.34 -15.41 -22.90
C CYS A 222 -13.48 -16.69 -22.91
N ILE A 223 -13.04 -17.17 -21.74
CA ILE A 223 -12.43 -18.50 -21.63
C ILE A 223 -13.54 -19.56 -21.53
N GLU A 224 -14.28 -19.76 -22.62
CA GLU A 224 -15.18 -20.91 -22.71
C GLU A 224 -14.38 -22.22 -22.84
N LYS A 225 -14.77 -23.18 -22.00
CA LYS A 225 -14.25 -24.54 -21.81
C LYS A 225 -13.42 -25.13 -22.98
N GLY A 226 -12.10 -24.93 -22.94
CA GLY A 226 -11.13 -25.88 -23.49
C GLY A 226 -10.47 -25.55 -24.83
N PHE A 227 -10.81 -24.43 -25.49
CA PHE A 227 -10.10 -23.98 -26.70
C PHE A 227 -9.58 -22.55 -26.54
N VAL A 228 -8.37 -22.42 -26.01
CA VAL A 228 -7.53 -21.22 -26.19
C VAL A 228 -6.64 -21.49 -27.42
N PRO A 229 -6.66 -20.65 -28.46
CA PRO A 229 -5.71 -20.78 -29.57
C PRO A 229 -4.26 -20.71 -29.06
N LEU A 230 -3.36 -21.54 -29.59
CA LEU A 230 -1.96 -21.66 -29.11
C LEU A 230 -1.20 -20.31 -29.04
N ASN A 231 -1.67 -19.29 -29.76
CA ASN A 231 -1.03 -17.99 -29.91
C ASN A 231 -1.59 -16.94 -28.93
N GLN A 232 -2.43 -17.32 -27.94
CA GLN A 232 -3.20 -16.40 -27.07
C GLN A 232 -3.16 -16.79 -25.58
N THR A 233 -2.08 -17.40 -25.11
CA THR A 233 -1.93 -17.91 -23.73
C THR A 233 -1.76 -16.83 -22.66
N GLU A 234 -1.24 -15.66 -23.03
CA GLU A 234 -0.79 -14.61 -22.09
C GLU A 234 -1.22 -13.22 -22.58
N CYS A 235 -1.24 -12.23 -21.69
CA CYS A 235 -1.57 -10.83 -21.97
C CYS A 235 -0.39 -9.95 -21.55
N LEU A 236 0.02 -8.97 -22.37
CA LEU A 236 1.12 -8.08 -21.99
C LEU A 236 0.61 -6.93 -21.11
N LEU A 237 1.33 -6.58 -20.04
CA LEU A 237 1.01 -5.40 -19.23
C LEU A 237 0.95 -4.12 -20.09
N THR A 238 1.83 -4.02 -21.08
CA THR A 238 1.88 -2.93 -22.06
C THR A 238 0.63 -2.88 -22.96
N GLU A 239 -0.01 -4.01 -23.23
CA GLU A 239 -1.28 -4.06 -23.96
C GLU A 239 -2.43 -3.56 -23.08
N MET A 240 -2.47 -3.93 -21.80
CA MET A 240 -3.46 -3.43 -20.84
C MET A 240 -3.33 -1.92 -20.63
N LEU A 241 -2.10 -1.39 -20.59
CA LEU A 241 -1.82 0.04 -20.56
C LEU A 241 -2.23 0.73 -21.87
N ALA A 242 -1.95 0.12 -23.03
CA ALA A 242 -2.36 0.65 -24.33
C ALA A 242 -3.90 0.77 -24.42
N LYS A 243 -4.65 -0.29 -24.06
CA LYS A 243 -6.13 -0.26 -23.97
C LYS A 243 -6.61 0.83 -23.01
N PHE A 244 -5.98 1.00 -21.85
CA PHE A 244 -6.35 2.06 -20.89
C PHE A 244 -6.18 3.48 -21.47
N THR A 245 -5.25 3.68 -22.41
CA THR A 245 -5.04 4.96 -23.12
C THR A 245 -5.64 5.02 -24.54
N GLU A 246 -6.48 4.06 -24.91
CA GLU A 246 -7.12 4.01 -26.21
C GLU A 246 -8.15 5.15 -26.39
N THR A 247 -8.44 5.51 -27.64
CA THR A 247 -9.47 6.50 -27.97
C THR A 247 -10.82 5.84 -28.17
N GLU A 248 -11.60 5.74 -27.09
CA GLU A 248 -12.98 5.22 -27.10
C GLU A 248 -13.96 6.21 -27.77
N ALA A 249 -15.05 5.68 -28.33
CA ALA A 249 -16.20 6.48 -28.75
C ALA A 249 -17.21 6.56 -27.60
N LEU A 250 -17.71 7.76 -27.29
CA LEU A 250 -18.84 7.88 -26.36
C LEU A 250 -20.12 7.41 -27.06
N GLU A 251 -20.83 6.47 -26.44
CA GLU A 251 -22.03 5.87 -27.05
C GLU A 251 -23.15 6.90 -27.22
N GLY A 252 -23.50 7.15 -28.48
CA GLY A 252 -24.59 8.05 -28.86
C GLY A 252 -24.28 9.54 -28.71
N ARG A 253 -25.31 10.35 -28.93
CA ARG A 253 -25.21 11.83 -28.90
C ARG A 253 -25.44 12.33 -27.50
N ILE A 254 -24.43 12.19 -26.65
CA ILE A 254 -24.47 12.63 -25.24
C ILE A 254 -23.63 13.87 -24.95
N TYR A 255 -22.68 14.26 -25.82
CA TYR A 255 -21.72 15.32 -25.52
C TYR A 255 -22.21 16.73 -25.92
N ALA A 256 -22.42 17.60 -24.93
CA ALA A 256 -22.91 18.97 -25.12
C ALA A 256 -21.81 20.00 -25.43
N CYS A 257 -21.05 19.79 -26.52
CA CYS A 257 -19.86 20.56 -26.90
C CYS A 257 -20.02 22.09 -26.75
N ASP A 258 -19.07 22.74 -26.06
CA ASP A 258 -19.09 24.18 -25.78
C ASP A 258 -19.01 25.03 -27.04
N GLN A 259 -18.19 24.66 -28.04
CA GLN A 259 -18.09 25.43 -29.28
C GLN A 259 -19.38 25.36 -30.10
N CYS A 260 -19.96 24.17 -30.26
CA CYS A 260 -21.23 23.97 -30.97
C CYS A 260 -22.41 24.71 -30.30
N ASN A 261 -22.37 24.85 -28.97
CA ASN A 261 -23.42 25.50 -28.19
C ASN A 261 -23.08 26.96 -27.79
N SER A 262 -21.91 27.48 -28.16
CA SER A 262 -21.38 28.80 -27.76
C SER A 262 -22.33 29.96 -28.03
N LYS A 263 -22.96 29.97 -29.21
CA LYS A 263 -23.98 30.95 -29.59
C LYS A 263 -25.33 30.66 -28.90
N ARG A 264 -25.72 29.39 -28.80
CA ARG A 264 -27.01 28.96 -28.20
C ARG A 264 -27.11 29.34 -26.72
N ARG A 265 -26.06 29.12 -25.93
CA ARG A 265 -26.00 29.52 -24.50
C ARG A 265 -26.11 31.03 -24.27
N LYS A 266 -25.93 31.86 -25.32
CA LYS A 266 -26.04 33.33 -25.25
C LYS A 266 -27.38 33.88 -25.75
N SER A 267 -28.26 33.05 -26.34
CA SER A 267 -29.49 33.54 -27.00
C SER A 267 -30.70 32.62 -26.79
N ASN A 268 -31.40 32.83 -25.68
CA ASN A 268 -32.66 32.17 -25.28
C ASN A 268 -32.56 30.65 -25.00
N PRO A 269 -33.52 30.05 -24.26
CA PRO A 269 -33.40 28.69 -23.72
C PRO A 269 -33.74 27.59 -24.74
N LYS A 270 -33.12 27.63 -25.92
CA LYS A 270 -33.19 26.51 -26.87
C LYS A 270 -32.39 25.32 -26.33
N PRO A 271 -32.89 24.07 -26.45
CA PRO A 271 -32.17 22.90 -25.97
C PRO A 271 -30.77 22.80 -26.60
N LEU A 272 -29.82 22.32 -25.80
CA LEU A 272 -28.44 22.12 -26.22
C LEU A 272 -28.38 21.07 -27.34
N VAL A 273 -27.52 21.31 -28.33
CA VAL A 273 -27.19 20.29 -29.33
C VAL A 273 -26.19 19.35 -28.69
N LEU A 274 -26.60 18.09 -28.57
CA LEU A 274 -25.71 16.99 -28.20
C LEU A 274 -25.05 16.43 -29.47
N SER A 275 -23.80 16.02 -29.32
CA SER A 275 -22.92 15.54 -30.38
C SER A 275 -22.34 14.18 -30.01
N GLU A 276 -21.95 13.41 -31.02
CA GLU A 276 -21.02 12.30 -30.84
C GLU A 276 -19.64 12.86 -30.50
N ALA A 277 -18.90 12.17 -29.63
CA ALA A 277 -17.56 12.55 -29.23
C ALA A 277 -16.69 11.31 -28.99
N ARG A 278 -15.38 11.48 -29.14
CA ARG A 278 -14.38 10.49 -28.73
C ARG A 278 -13.78 10.92 -27.40
N LYS A 279 -13.51 9.97 -26.51
CA LYS A 279 -12.79 10.20 -25.25
C LYS A 279 -11.45 9.47 -25.31
N GLN A 280 -10.43 10.02 -24.67
CA GLN A 280 -9.14 9.37 -24.46
C GLN A 280 -8.62 9.73 -23.07
N LEU A 281 -8.06 8.76 -22.36
CA LEU A 281 -7.26 8.98 -21.16
C LEU A 281 -5.77 8.93 -21.52
N MET A 282 -4.98 9.84 -20.97
CA MET A 282 -3.51 9.86 -21.09
C MET A 282 -2.89 10.18 -19.73
N ILE A 283 -1.67 9.74 -19.46
CA ILE A 283 -0.95 10.15 -18.26
C ILE A 283 -0.47 11.60 -18.41
N TYR A 284 -1.03 12.52 -17.62
CA TYR A 284 -0.60 13.92 -17.54
C TYR A 284 0.55 14.10 -16.55
N ARG A 285 0.52 13.39 -15.42
CA ARG A 285 1.58 13.41 -14.41
C ARG A 285 1.80 12.02 -13.85
N LEU A 286 3.06 11.61 -13.86
CA LEU A 286 3.53 10.34 -13.31
C LEU A 286 3.73 10.41 -11.78
N PRO A 287 3.29 9.39 -11.01
CA PRO A 287 3.56 9.26 -9.58
C PRO A 287 4.97 8.68 -9.32
N GLN A 288 5.57 8.94 -8.16
CA GLN A 288 6.87 8.32 -7.82
C GLN A 288 6.77 6.81 -7.58
N VAL A 289 5.61 6.32 -7.13
CA VAL A 289 5.28 4.89 -7.09
C VAL A 289 3.97 4.69 -7.85
N LEU A 290 4.09 4.10 -9.03
CA LEU A 290 2.98 3.73 -9.89
C LEU A 290 2.36 2.41 -9.40
N ARG A 291 1.05 2.47 -9.09
CA ARG A 291 0.23 1.32 -8.75
C ARG A 291 -0.59 0.90 -9.97
N LEU A 292 -0.44 -0.35 -10.41
CA LEU A 292 -1.26 -0.93 -11.49
C LEU A 292 -2.09 -2.06 -10.90
N HIS A 293 -3.40 -1.85 -10.78
CA HIS A 293 -4.34 -2.89 -10.38
C HIS A 293 -4.86 -3.60 -11.64
N LEU A 294 -4.79 -4.92 -11.66
CA LEU A 294 -5.28 -5.73 -12.78
C LEU A 294 -6.69 -6.22 -12.43
N LYS A 295 -7.73 -5.69 -13.11
CA LYS A 295 -9.15 -6.00 -12.87
C LYS A 295 -9.50 -7.45 -13.23
N ARG A 296 -8.99 -8.42 -12.48
CA ARG A 296 -9.17 -9.86 -12.70
C ARG A 296 -10.57 -10.33 -12.34
N PHE A 297 -11.18 -9.75 -11.31
CA PHE A 297 -12.55 -10.08 -10.92
C PHE A 297 -13.54 -9.36 -11.83
N ARG A 298 -14.40 -10.10 -12.51
CA ARG A 298 -15.49 -9.53 -13.31
C ARG A 298 -16.83 -10.19 -13.00
N TRP A 299 -17.89 -9.45 -13.27
CA TRP A 299 -19.26 -9.96 -13.25
C TRP A 299 -19.59 -10.55 -14.63
N SER A 300 -20.43 -11.58 -14.67
CA SER A 300 -20.64 -12.39 -15.87
C SER A 300 -22.04 -12.99 -15.90
N GLY A 301 -22.76 -12.72 -17.00
CA GLY A 301 -24.10 -13.25 -17.24
C GLY A 301 -25.08 -13.00 -16.08
N ARG A 302 -25.84 -14.02 -15.70
CA ARG A 302 -26.82 -13.95 -14.60
C ARG A 302 -26.14 -14.30 -13.28
N ASN A 303 -25.64 -13.29 -12.56
CA ASN A 303 -25.08 -13.38 -11.20
C ASN A 303 -23.78 -14.18 -11.03
N HIS A 304 -23.06 -14.59 -12.08
CA HIS A 304 -21.77 -15.26 -11.90
C HIS A 304 -20.65 -14.23 -11.67
N ARG A 305 -19.81 -14.45 -10.64
CA ARG A 305 -18.55 -13.73 -10.46
C ARG A 305 -17.41 -14.65 -10.85
N GLU A 306 -16.57 -14.21 -11.78
CA GLU A 306 -15.42 -14.98 -12.26
C GLU A 306 -14.10 -14.23 -12.05
N LYS A 307 -12.99 -14.96 -12.13
CA LYS A 307 -11.63 -14.44 -12.01
C LYS A 307 -10.82 -14.80 -13.24
N ILE A 308 -10.34 -13.80 -13.98
CA ILE A 308 -9.46 -13.97 -15.14
C ILE A 308 -8.12 -14.56 -14.66
N GLY A 309 -7.86 -15.81 -15.06
CA GLY A 309 -6.67 -16.58 -14.72
C GLY A 309 -5.52 -16.47 -15.73
N VAL A 310 -5.66 -15.66 -16.78
CA VAL A 310 -4.63 -15.42 -17.80
C VAL A 310 -3.38 -14.82 -17.15
N HIS A 311 -2.19 -15.34 -17.49
CA HIS A 311 -0.95 -14.69 -17.05
C HIS A 311 -0.82 -13.31 -17.70
N VAL A 312 -0.51 -12.31 -16.89
CA VAL A 312 -0.13 -10.99 -17.39
C VAL A 312 1.38 -10.93 -17.33
N VAL A 313 2.03 -10.81 -18.49
CA VAL A 313 3.49 -10.68 -18.59
C VAL A 313 3.87 -9.25 -18.22
N PHE A 314 4.79 -9.12 -17.26
CA PHE A 314 5.35 -7.85 -16.84
C PHE A 314 6.84 -8.00 -16.53
N ASP A 315 7.63 -7.05 -17.02
CA ASP A 315 9.07 -7.03 -16.83
C ASP A 315 9.46 -6.31 -15.52
N GLN A 316 10.70 -6.53 -15.07
CA GLN A 316 11.28 -5.77 -13.97
C GLN A 316 11.32 -4.26 -14.27
N VAL A 317 11.43 -3.86 -15.54
CA VAL A 317 11.54 -2.46 -15.97
C VAL A 317 10.35 -2.09 -16.84
N LEU A 318 9.60 -1.05 -16.45
CA LEU A 318 8.45 -0.54 -17.20
C LEU A 318 8.73 0.88 -17.71
N THR A 319 8.50 1.12 -19.01
CA THR A 319 8.59 2.45 -19.62
C THR A 319 7.19 3.01 -19.87
N MET A 320 6.88 4.15 -19.26
CA MET A 320 5.57 4.81 -19.35
C MET A 320 5.45 5.86 -20.48
N GLU A 321 6.56 6.16 -21.18
CA GLU A 321 6.64 7.14 -22.28
C GLU A 321 5.49 7.04 -23.31
N PRO A 322 5.06 5.85 -23.78
CA PRO A 322 4.00 5.73 -24.80
C PRO A 322 2.60 6.13 -24.32
N TYR A 323 2.36 6.16 -23.01
CA TYR A 323 1.05 6.39 -22.39
C TYR A 323 0.87 7.83 -21.89
N CYS A 324 1.92 8.65 -22.00
CA CYS A 324 1.93 10.04 -21.55
C CYS A 324 1.39 11.02 -22.60
N CYS A 325 0.80 12.14 -22.15
CA CYS A 325 0.41 13.20 -23.07
C CYS A 325 1.64 13.87 -23.70
N ARG A 326 1.51 14.36 -24.94
CA ARG A 326 2.64 14.91 -25.71
C ARG A 326 3.32 16.10 -25.05
N ASP A 327 2.58 16.89 -24.26
CA ASP A 327 3.09 18.08 -23.57
C ASP A 327 4.19 17.75 -22.54
N MET A 328 4.12 16.55 -21.92
CA MET A 328 5.15 16.05 -21.01
C MET A 328 6.45 15.69 -21.75
N LEU A 329 6.33 15.04 -22.91
CA LEU A 329 7.46 14.57 -23.73
C LEU A 329 8.39 15.71 -24.19
N SER A 330 7.88 16.94 -24.28
CA SER A 330 8.67 18.14 -24.59
C SER A 330 9.46 18.75 -23.42
N SER A 331 9.41 18.15 -22.21
CA SER A 331 9.90 18.80 -20.98
C SER A 331 10.72 17.93 -20.02
N LEU A 332 10.91 16.65 -20.33
CA LEU A 332 11.43 15.65 -19.39
C LEU A 332 12.40 14.67 -20.05
N ASP A 333 13.48 14.32 -19.35
CA ASP A 333 14.43 13.29 -19.77
C ASP A 333 13.82 11.89 -19.75
N LYS A 334 14.28 11.01 -20.65
CA LYS A 334 13.74 9.65 -20.84
C LYS A 334 13.75 8.79 -19.57
N GLU A 335 14.73 8.94 -18.70
CA GLU A 335 14.79 8.18 -17.44
C GLU A 335 13.61 8.46 -16.51
N THR A 336 12.98 9.64 -16.61
CA THR A 336 11.81 10.00 -15.78
C THR A 336 10.55 9.19 -16.12
N PHE A 337 10.52 8.54 -17.29
CA PHE A 337 9.44 7.64 -17.71
C PHE A 337 9.72 6.17 -17.37
N ALA A 338 10.91 5.84 -16.87
CA ALA A 338 11.31 4.47 -16.54
C ALA A 338 11.04 4.15 -15.05
N TYR A 339 10.60 2.92 -14.81
CA TYR A 339 10.23 2.42 -13.49
C TYR A 339 10.81 1.03 -13.23
N ASP A 340 11.21 0.78 -11.99
CA ASP A 340 11.62 -0.54 -11.50
C ASP A 340 10.51 -1.19 -10.65
N LEU A 341 10.20 -2.44 -10.96
CA LEU A 341 9.27 -3.26 -10.19
C LEU A 341 9.77 -3.38 -8.74
N SER A 342 8.94 -2.97 -7.80
CA SER A 342 9.27 -2.88 -6.38
C SER A 342 8.47 -3.88 -5.53
N ALA A 343 7.23 -4.18 -5.94
CA ALA A 343 6.44 -5.24 -5.34
C ALA A 343 5.34 -5.80 -6.26
N VAL A 344 4.90 -7.03 -5.97
CA VAL A 344 3.76 -7.70 -6.61
C VAL A 344 2.84 -8.28 -5.54
N VAL A 345 1.59 -7.85 -5.48
CA VAL A 345 0.53 -8.53 -4.71
C VAL A 345 -0.08 -9.61 -5.59
N MET A 346 -0.16 -10.83 -5.07
CA MET A 346 -0.75 -12.00 -5.69
C MET A 346 -2.02 -12.42 -4.97
N HIS A 347 -3.03 -12.87 -5.72
CA HIS A 347 -4.22 -13.51 -5.16
C HIS A 347 -4.34 -14.97 -5.64
N HIS A 348 -4.26 -15.91 -4.70
CA HIS A 348 -4.46 -17.34 -4.90
C HIS A 348 -5.94 -17.70 -4.77
N GLY A 349 -6.38 -18.80 -5.37
CA GLY A 349 -7.79 -19.22 -5.34
C GLY A 349 -8.63 -18.70 -6.52
N LYS A 350 -9.85 -19.25 -6.65
CA LYS A 350 -10.69 -19.12 -7.86
C LYS A 350 -11.79 -18.06 -7.78
N GLY A 351 -12.19 -17.62 -6.58
CA GLY A 351 -13.36 -16.76 -6.38
C GLY A 351 -13.07 -15.53 -5.53
N PHE A 352 -14.05 -14.61 -5.47
CA PHE A 352 -13.97 -13.37 -4.70
C PHE A 352 -14.06 -13.61 -3.18
N GLY A 353 -14.97 -14.49 -2.74
CA GLY A 353 -15.14 -14.83 -1.32
C GLY A 353 -14.31 -16.03 -0.82
N SER A 354 -13.37 -16.53 -1.63
CA SER A 354 -12.47 -17.61 -1.21
C SER A 354 -11.16 -17.62 -2.02
N GLY A 355 -10.10 -17.18 -1.35
CA GLY A 355 -8.73 -17.19 -1.82
C GLY A 355 -7.75 -16.83 -0.69
N HIS A 356 -6.54 -16.44 -1.08
CA HIS A 356 -5.45 -16.07 -0.17
C HIS A 356 -4.53 -15.05 -0.84
N TYR A 357 -4.03 -14.06 -0.10
CA TYR A 357 -3.12 -13.05 -0.64
C TYR A 357 -1.68 -13.27 -0.15
N THR A 358 -0.71 -13.09 -1.06
CA THR A 358 0.72 -13.06 -0.75
C THR A 358 1.37 -11.89 -1.48
N ALA A 359 2.45 -11.31 -0.93
CA ALA A 359 3.23 -10.29 -1.63
C ALA A 359 4.60 -10.85 -2.04
N TYR A 360 5.17 -10.32 -3.12
CA TYR A 360 6.60 -10.34 -3.40
C TYR A 360 7.09 -8.91 -3.25
N CYS A 361 8.15 -8.68 -2.47
CA CYS A 361 8.71 -7.35 -2.22
C CYS A 361 10.21 -7.35 -2.50
N TYR A 362 10.71 -6.29 -3.13
CA TYR A 362 12.15 -6.05 -3.23
C TYR A 362 12.67 -5.41 -1.93
N ASN A 363 13.68 -6.01 -1.31
CA ASN A 363 14.32 -5.47 -0.12
C ASN A 363 15.49 -4.56 -0.52
N THR A 364 15.28 -3.24 -0.44
CA THR A 364 16.29 -2.23 -0.78
C THR A 364 17.56 -2.30 0.06
N GLU A 365 17.49 -2.77 1.31
CA GLU A 365 18.66 -2.89 2.19
C GLU A 365 19.49 -4.16 1.89
N GLY A 366 18.82 -5.20 1.37
CA GLY A 366 19.43 -6.51 1.11
C GLY A 366 19.83 -6.75 -0.34
N GLY A 367 19.21 -6.04 -1.30
CA GLY A 367 19.43 -6.26 -2.73
C GLY A 367 18.75 -7.52 -3.29
N PHE A 368 17.72 -8.04 -2.63
CA PHE A 368 17.06 -9.31 -3.01
C PHE A 368 15.52 -9.24 -2.91
N TRP A 369 14.85 -10.14 -3.63
CA TRP A 369 13.39 -10.32 -3.59
C TRP A 369 12.98 -11.27 -2.46
N VAL A 370 11.86 -10.96 -1.80
CA VAL A 370 11.27 -11.76 -0.73
C VAL A 370 9.81 -12.08 -1.03
N HIS A 371 9.44 -13.36 -0.97
CA HIS A 371 8.05 -13.82 -0.95
C HIS A 371 7.50 -13.78 0.47
N CYS A 372 6.48 -12.95 0.68
CA CYS A 372 5.80 -12.72 1.93
C CYS A 372 4.44 -13.43 1.94
N ASN A 373 4.35 -14.51 2.74
CA ASN A 373 3.17 -15.36 2.87
C ASN A 373 2.77 -15.48 4.35
N ASP A 374 2.04 -14.48 4.84
CA ASP A 374 1.74 -14.24 6.25
C ASP A 374 2.97 -14.35 7.17
N SER A 375 3.16 -15.47 7.87
CA SER A 375 4.28 -15.70 8.78
C SER A 375 5.53 -16.30 8.12
N LYS A 376 5.51 -16.54 6.81
CA LYS A 376 6.63 -17.11 6.05
C LYS A 376 7.25 -16.05 5.13
N LEU A 377 8.57 -15.94 5.21
CA LEU A 377 9.40 -15.06 4.38
C LEU A 377 10.47 -15.94 3.69
N ASN A 378 10.42 -16.03 2.36
CA ASN A 378 11.38 -16.79 1.56
C ASN A 378 12.12 -15.85 0.60
N VAL A 379 13.42 -16.02 0.41
CA VAL A 379 14.14 -15.32 -0.69
C VAL A 379 13.77 -15.98 -2.02
N CYS A 380 13.58 -15.19 -3.06
CA CYS A 380 13.14 -15.62 -4.39
C CYS A 380 13.90 -14.86 -5.50
N SER A 381 13.77 -15.29 -6.75
CA SER A 381 14.42 -14.66 -7.91
C SER A 381 13.47 -13.72 -8.66
N VAL A 382 14.00 -12.79 -9.47
CA VAL A 382 13.15 -11.87 -10.26
C VAL A 382 12.40 -12.61 -11.38
N GLU A 383 12.98 -13.69 -11.90
CA GLU A 383 12.37 -14.58 -12.89
C GLU A 383 11.22 -15.41 -12.29
N GLU A 384 11.22 -15.66 -10.98
CA GLU A 384 10.07 -16.20 -10.26
C GLU A 384 8.98 -15.12 -10.15
N VAL A 385 9.35 -13.91 -9.69
CA VAL A 385 8.43 -12.78 -9.49
C VAL A 385 7.68 -12.42 -10.78
N CYS A 386 8.37 -12.31 -11.92
CA CYS A 386 7.76 -11.99 -13.22
C CYS A 386 6.79 -13.07 -13.73
N LYS A 387 6.93 -14.34 -13.32
CA LYS A 387 6.03 -15.44 -13.71
C LYS A 387 4.76 -15.53 -12.83
N THR A 388 4.61 -14.65 -11.85
CA THR A 388 3.50 -14.71 -10.90
C THR A 388 2.16 -14.26 -11.50
N GLN A 389 1.06 -14.75 -10.94
CA GLN A 389 -0.29 -14.27 -11.25
C GLN A 389 -0.60 -12.97 -10.49
N ALA A 390 0.15 -11.91 -10.84
CA ALA A 390 0.02 -10.59 -10.27
C ALA A 390 -1.42 -10.08 -10.25
N TYR A 391 -1.81 -9.43 -9.16
CA TYR A 391 -3.09 -8.77 -8.97
C TYR A 391 -2.94 -7.24 -8.82
N ILE A 392 -1.92 -6.80 -8.07
CA ILE A 392 -1.48 -5.40 -8.01
C ILE A 392 0.04 -5.35 -8.21
N LEU A 393 0.50 -4.56 -9.16
CA LEU A 393 1.92 -4.29 -9.42
C LEU A 393 2.29 -2.91 -8.84
N PHE A 394 3.46 -2.84 -8.22
CA PHE A 394 4.03 -1.60 -7.68
C PHE A 394 5.37 -1.34 -8.34
N TYR A 395 5.46 -0.20 -9.00
CA TYR A 395 6.61 0.24 -9.79
C TYR A 395 7.13 1.55 -9.20
N THR A 396 8.41 1.66 -8.87
CA THR A 396 9.03 2.91 -8.38
C THR A 396 9.78 3.61 -9.52
N GLN A 397 9.55 4.91 -9.65
CA GLN A 397 10.15 5.75 -10.71
C GLN A 397 11.67 5.84 -10.53
N ARG A 398 12.43 5.62 -11.61
CA ARG A 398 13.87 5.88 -11.64
C ARG A 398 14.11 7.38 -11.49
N THR A 399 14.75 7.78 -10.38
CA THR A 399 15.10 9.18 -10.15
C THR A 399 16.55 9.44 -10.54
N VAL A 400 16.76 10.40 -11.44
CA VAL A 400 18.09 10.88 -11.86
C VAL A 400 18.74 11.70 -10.73
N GLN A 401 19.18 11.02 -9.67
CA GLN A 401 20.03 11.58 -8.63
C GLN A 401 21.27 10.71 -8.49
N GLY A 402 22.44 11.35 -8.50
CA GLY A 402 23.73 10.65 -8.46
C GLY A 402 23.91 9.80 -7.20
N ASN A 403 24.70 8.74 -7.34
CA ASN A 403 25.07 7.79 -6.27
C ASN A 403 23.99 6.81 -5.79
N ALA A 404 23.13 6.34 -6.70
CA ALA A 404 22.44 5.06 -6.57
C ALA A 404 22.33 4.32 -7.93
N ARG A 405 23.43 4.22 -8.69
CA ARG A 405 23.46 3.33 -9.86
C ARG A 405 23.37 1.89 -9.37
N ILE A 406 22.32 1.17 -9.80
CA ILE A 406 22.35 -0.29 -9.85
C ILE A 406 23.52 -0.65 -10.77
N SER A 407 24.62 -1.13 -10.20
CA SER A 407 25.87 -1.25 -10.95
C SER A 407 25.83 -2.48 -11.84
N GLU A 408 25.86 -2.28 -13.16
CA GLU A 408 25.85 -3.36 -14.17
C GLU A 408 27.00 -4.36 -13.98
N THR A 409 28.08 -3.95 -13.31
CA THR A 409 29.18 -4.81 -12.85
C THR A 409 28.78 -5.91 -11.85
N GLN A 410 27.64 -5.80 -11.16
CA GLN A 410 27.12 -6.89 -10.30
C GLN A 410 26.34 -7.95 -11.10
N LEU A 411 25.68 -7.56 -12.20
CA LEU A 411 24.98 -8.50 -13.08
C LEU A 411 25.95 -9.42 -13.83
N GLN A 412 27.14 -8.93 -14.20
CA GLN A 412 28.17 -9.75 -14.85
C GLN A 412 28.87 -10.74 -13.90
N ALA A 413 28.91 -10.44 -12.60
CA ALA A 413 29.60 -11.26 -11.60
C ALA A 413 28.97 -12.64 -11.36
N GLN A 414 27.66 -12.81 -11.61
CA GLN A 414 26.96 -14.10 -11.48
C GLN A 414 26.97 -14.94 -12.76
N VAL A 415 27.40 -14.38 -13.91
CA VAL A 415 27.51 -15.12 -15.17
C VAL A 415 28.86 -15.83 -15.29
N GLN A 416 29.93 -15.28 -14.71
CA GLN A 416 31.28 -15.84 -14.82
C GLN A 416 31.60 -16.98 -13.85
N SER A 417 30.80 -17.17 -12.78
CA SER A 417 30.98 -18.27 -11.83
C SER A 417 30.57 -19.66 -12.36
N SER A 418 29.96 -19.72 -13.55
CA SER A 418 29.27 -20.92 -14.05
C SER A 418 30.03 -21.69 -15.15
N ASN A 419 31.15 -21.15 -15.65
CA ASN A 419 31.84 -21.66 -16.86
C ASN A 419 33.27 -22.21 -16.59
N ASN A 420 33.58 -22.61 -15.36
CA ASN A 420 34.93 -23.06 -14.96
C ASN A 420 34.97 -24.52 -14.46
N ASP A 421 34.22 -25.43 -15.07
CA ASP A 421 34.34 -26.89 -14.84
C ASP A 421 34.15 -27.73 -16.11
N GLU A 422 35.01 -27.53 -17.11
CA GLU A 422 35.29 -28.55 -18.13
C GLU A 422 36.81 -28.65 -18.40
N GLY A 423 37.29 -29.86 -18.70
CA GLY A 423 38.51 -30.04 -19.49
C GLY A 423 39.85 -30.16 -18.75
N ARG A 424 39.99 -31.02 -17.73
CA ARG A 424 41.31 -31.51 -17.29
C ARG A 424 41.56 -32.97 -17.76
N PRO A 425 42.45 -33.21 -18.75
CA PRO A 425 42.72 -34.57 -19.22
C PRO A 425 43.48 -35.39 -18.16
N ARG A 426 43.16 -36.68 -18.05
CA ARG A 426 43.92 -37.63 -17.22
C ARG A 426 45.10 -38.20 -18.02
N SER A 427 46.30 -38.07 -17.46
CA SER A 427 47.50 -38.76 -17.92
C SER A 427 48.10 -39.59 -16.79
N PHE A 428 48.08 -40.92 -16.94
CA PHE A 428 49.03 -41.84 -16.30
C PHE A 428 50.40 -41.72 -17.05
N PRO A 429 51.54 -42.18 -16.52
CA PRO A 429 51.75 -43.29 -15.56
C PRO A 429 51.41 -43.00 -14.10
#